data_AF-A0A6L7X936-F1
#
_entry.id   AF-A0A6L7X936-F1
#
_cell.length_a   1.000
_cell.length_b   1.000
_cell.length_c   1.000
_cell.angle_alpha   90.00
_cell.angle_beta   90.00
_cell.angle_gamma   90.00
#
_symmetry.space_group_name_H-M   'P 1'
#
loop_
_entity.id
_entity.type
_entity.pdbx_description
1 polymer ?
#
loop_
_entity_poly.entity_id
_entity_poly.type
_entity_poly.pdbx_seq_one_letter_code
_entity_poly.pdbx_strand_id
1 'polypeptide(L)'
;MAFEIKWLDRGKEPRCPPDPAYPLGKDIVAVDNPDAPTCKTALDYPAPRCGYYAVKCLDCGFAMVLTVAGRPDDPRSLEINCRLVHEGTERPQ
;
A
#
# COMPACT_ATOMS: atom_id res chain seq x y z
N MET A 1 2.67 -14.59 -0.36
CA MET A 1 2.53 -13.66 -1.49
C MET A 1 3.74 -12.76 -1.51
N ALA A 2 4.27 -12.49 -2.69
CA ALA A 2 5.46 -11.66 -2.86
C ALA A 2 5.08 -10.25 -3.33
N PHE A 3 5.68 -9.24 -2.70
CA PHE A 3 5.50 -7.84 -3.05
C PHE A 3 6.86 -7.18 -3.28
N GLU A 4 6.94 -6.39 -4.33
CA GLU A 4 8.02 -5.43 -4.52
C GLU A 4 7.54 -4.09 -3.96
N ILE A 5 8.22 -3.61 -2.91
CA ILE A 5 7.92 -2.33 -2.26
C ILE A 5 9.13 -1.43 -2.43
N LYS A 6 8.94 -0.28 -3.07
CA LYS A 6 9.99 0.72 -3.28
C LYS A 6 9.66 2.00 -2.52
N TRP A 7 10.59 2.45 -1.70
CA TRP A 7 10.55 3.76 -1.08
C TRP A 7 10.97 4.85 -2.08
N LEU A 8 10.11 5.85 -2.24
CA LEU A 8 10.33 7.01 -3.10
C LEU A 8 10.34 8.27 -2.24
N ASP A 9 11.53 8.76 -1.97
CA ASP A 9 11.77 9.89 -1.11
C ASP A 9 11.40 11.24 -1.77
N ARG A 10 10.72 12.11 -1.03
CA ARG A 10 10.35 13.47 -1.49
C ARG A 10 11.17 14.59 -0.86
N GLY A 11 12.10 14.28 0.05
CA GLY A 11 12.99 15.26 0.66
C GLY A 11 12.26 16.27 1.55
N LYS A 12 11.11 15.89 2.13
CA LYS A 12 10.29 16.76 2.99
C LYS A 12 10.05 16.10 4.33
N GLU A 13 9.93 16.95 5.36
CA GLU A 13 9.54 16.54 6.70
C GLU A 13 8.04 16.80 6.94
N PRO A 14 7.38 15.97 7.77
CA PRO A 14 5.98 16.19 8.14
C PRO A 14 5.82 17.50 8.92
N ARG A 15 4.82 18.30 8.56
CA ARG A 15 4.51 19.58 9.23
C ARG A 15 3.22 19.57 10.03
N CYS A 16 2.31 18.66 9.68
CA CYS A 16 1.01 18.54 10.34
C CYS A 16 1.11 17.51 11.48
N PRO A 17 0.34 17.67 12.57
CA PRO A 17 0.25 16.65 13.61
C PRO A 17 -0.30 15.32 13.05
N PRO A 18 0.09 14.17 13.63
CA PRO A 18 -0.48 12.86 13.29
C PRO A 18 -1.98 12.82 13.56
N ASP A 19 -2.72 12.01 12.80
CA ASP A 19 -4.14 11.74 13.06
C ASP A 19 -4.31 10.94 14.38
N PRO A 20 -4.99 11.49 15.40
CA PRO A 20 -5.19 10.81 16.68
C PRO A 20 -6.08 9.57 16.58
N ALA A 21 -6.85 9.40 15.49
CA ALA A 21 -7.65 8.19 15.26
C ALA A 21 -6.78 6.96 14.93
N TYR A 22 -5.54 7.17 14.49
CA TYR A 22 -4.62 6.11 14.07
C TYR A 22 -3.26 6.24 14.79
N PRO A 23 -3.21 6.06 16.13
CA PRO A 23 -1.98 6.26 16.89
C PRO A 23 -0.90 5.18 16.64
N LEU A 24 -1.27 4.06 16.01
CA LEU A 24 -0.42 2.87 15.82
C LEU A 24 -0.38 2.42 14.35
N GLY A 25 -0.50 3.38 13.44
CA GLY A 25 -0.54 3.18 12.01
C GLY A 25 -1.93 2.83 11.49
N LYS A 26 -2.07 2.90 10.17
CA LYS A 26 -3.32 2.65 9.46
C LYS A 26 -3.23 1.39 8.61
N ASP A 27 -4.21 0.51 8.74
CA ASP A 27 -4.40 -0.61 7.81
C ASP A 27 -5.21 -0.12 6.61
N ILE A 28 -4.61 -0.13 5.43
CA ILE A 28 -5.28 0.29 4.20
C ILE A 28 -5.98 -0.92 3.59
N VAL A 29 -7.30 -0.92 3.64
CA VAL A 29 -8.15 -1.95 3.01
C VAL A 29 -8.79 -1.33 1.78
N ALA A 30 -8.29 -1.70 0.60
CA ALA A 30 -8.84 -1.33 -0.70
C ALA A 30 -9.45 -2.58 -1.35
N VAL A 31 -10.45 -3.13 -0.66
CA VAL A 31 -11.22 -4.30 -1.08
C VAL A 31 -12.63 -3.84 -1.46
N ASP A 32 -13.00 -3.96 -2.73
CA ASP A 32 -14.32 -3.62 -3.28
C ASP A 32 -15.25 -4.82 -3.37
N ASN A 33 -14.69 -6.03 -3.54
CA ASN A 33 -15.42 -7.29 -3.49
C ASN A 33 -14.95 -8.13 -2.28
N PRO A 34 -15.73 -8.22 -1.19
CA PRO A 34 -15.33 -8.97 0.01
C PRO A 34 -15.24 -10.48 -0.18
N ASP A 35 -15.91 -11.03 -1.21
CA ASP A 35 -15.91 -12.47 -1.50
C ASP A 35 -14.76 -12.88 -2.44
N ALA A 36 -14.07 -11.92 -3.05
CA ALA A 36 -12.94 -12.19 -3.91
C ALA A 36 -11.65 -12.40 -3.09
N PRO A 37 -10.71 -13.25 -3.55
CA PRO A 37 -9.42 -13.42 -2.90
C PRO A 37 -8.69 -12.08 -2.79
N THR A 38 -8.00 -11.83 -1.69
CA THR A 38 -7.23 -10.61 -1.45
C THR A 38 -5.73 -10.87 -1.46
N CYS A 39 -4.94 -9.83 -1.73
CA CYS A 39 -3.51 -9.81 -1.50
C CYS A 39 -3.18 -8.85 -0.37
N LYS A 40 -2.35 -9.26 0.58
CA LYS A 40 -2.00 -8.46 1.77
C LYS A 40 -0.49 -8.40 1.99
N THR A 41 0.01 -7.23 2.36
CA THR A 41 1.42 -7.02 2.72
C THR A 41 1.58 -6.01 3.86
N ALA A 42 2.66 -6.16 4.62
CA ALA A 42 3.13 -5.13 5.54
C ALA A 42 3.97 -4.10 4.77
N LEU A 43 4.04 -2.89 5.32
CA LEU A 43 4.88 -1.79 4.85
C LEU A 43 5.93 -1.47 5.92
N ASP A 44 7.06 -0.91 5.50
CA ASP A 44 8.01 -0.33 6.44
C ASP A 44 7.32 0.84 7.15
N TYR A 45 7.11 0.68 8.46
CA TYR A 45 6.32 1.59 9.26
C TYR A 45 7.04 1.94 10.57
N PRO A 46 7.02 3.22 10.98
CA PRO A 46 6.58 4.38 10.18
C PRO A 46 7.53 4.61 8.99
N ALA A 47 7.09 5.38 8.00
CA ALA A 47 7.99 5.75 6.92
C ALA A 47 9.14 6.64 7.46
N PRO A 48 10.30 6.71 6.78
CA PRO A 48 11.40 7.53 7.27
C PRO A 48 11.08 9.04 7.30
N ARG A 49 10.29 9.53 6.33
CA ARG A 49 9.85 10.94 6.18
C ARG A 49 8.75 11.04 5.13
N CYS A 50 8.41 12.23 4.65
CA CYS A 50 7.42 12.38 3.57
C CYS A 50 7.90 11.76 2.26
N GLY A 51 7.06 10.94 1.64
CA GLY A 51 7.35 10.28 0.37
C GLY A 51 6.26 9.32 -0.07
N TYR A 52 6.64 8.31 -0.84
CA TYR A 52 5.72 7.30 -1.36
C TYR A 52 6.26 5.89 -1.22
N TYR A 53 5.35 4.94 -0.97
CA TYR A 53 5.62 3.53 -1.24
C TYR A 53 4.98 3.15 -2.58
N ALA A 54 5.82 2.81 -3.56
CA ALA A 54 5.37 2.14 -4.77
C ALA A 54 5.32 0.63 -4.50
N VAL A 55 4.11 0.07 -4.45
CA VAL A 55 3.85 -1.32 -4.09
C VAL A 55 3.36 -2.06 -5.32
N LYS A 56 3.99 -3.18 -5.64
CA LYS A 56 3.58 -4.09 -6.71
C LYS A 56 3.47 -5.51 -6.18
N CYS A 57 2.29 -6.12 -6.33
CA CYS A 57 2.12 -7.55 -6.09
C CYS A 57 2.79 -8.31 -7.23
N LEU A 58 3.72 -9.19 -6.91
CA LEU A 58 4.43 -10.00 -7.91
C LEU A 58 3.61 -11.21 -8.37
N ASP A 59 2.60 -11.60 -7.58
CA ASP A 59 1.71 -12.70 -7.91
C ASP A 59 0.63 -12.24 -8.91
N CYS A 60 -0.17 -11.20 -8.58
CA CYS A 60 -1.28 -10.75 -9.43
C CYS A 60 -0.97 -9.55 -10.34
N GLY A 61 0.23 -8.97 -10.23
CA GLY A 61 0.65 -7.81 -11.02
C GLY A 61 -0.05 -6.48 -10.66
N PHE A 62 -0.90 -6.44 -9.64
CA PHE A 62 -1.49 -5.20 -9.14
C PHE A 62 -0.38 -4.24 -8.67
N ALA A 63 -0.52 -2.95 -8.98
CA ALA A 63 0.41 -1.92 -8.54
C ALA A 63 -0.34 -0.68 -8.04
N MET A 64 0.18 -0.06 -6.97
CA MET A 64 -0.32 1.21 -6.45
C MET A 64 0.78 2.03 -5.78
N VAL A 65 0.45 3.29 -5.50
CA VAL A 65 1.32 4.22 -4.77
C VAL A 65 0.60 4.67 -3.51
N LEU A 66 1.25 4.50 -2.36
CA LEU A 66 0.77 5.00 -1.06
C LEU A 66 1.55 6.26 -0.70
N THR A 67 0.85 7.32 -0.33
CA THR A 67 1.46 8.55 0.20
C THR A 67 1.68 8.40 1.70
N VAL A 68 2.88 8.72 2.18
CA VAL A 68 3.23 8.62 3.61
C VAL A 68 4.02 9.85 4.05
N ALA A 69 3.99 10.14 5.35
CA ALA A 69 4.55 11.35 5.94
C ALA A 69 5.71 11.11 6.91
N GLY A 70 5.97 9.86 7.29
CA GLY A 70 6.91 9.48 8.35
C GLY A 70 6.36 9.72 9.75
N ARG A 71 5.09 9.39 9.96
CA ARG A 71 4.35 9.66 11.19
C ARG A 71 3.70 8.38 11.75
N PRO A 72 3.33 8.36 13.05
CA PRO A 72 2.63 7.22 13.65
C PRO A 72 1.29 6.88 13.01
N ASP A 73 0.69 7.77 12.23
CA ASP A 73 -0.58 7.53 11.51
C ASP A 73 -0.37 7.03 10.08
N ASP A 74 0.87 6.77 9.66
CA ASP A 74 1.15 6.26 8.33
C ASP A 74 0.52 4.87 8.09
N PRO A 75 0.22 4.54 6.83
CA PRO A 75 -0.05 3.18 6.39
C PRO A 75 1.02 2.19 6.90
N ARG A 76 0.58 1.16 7.62
CA ARG A 76 1.43 0.04 8.07
C ARG A 76 1.20 -1.25 7.30
N SER A 77 0.04 -1.38 6.68
CA SER A 77 -0.30 -2.53 5.86
C SER A 77 -1.22 -2.13 4.71
N LEU A 78 -1.23 -2.96 3.68
CA LEU A 78 -2.10 -2.84 2.52
C LEU A 78 -2.77 -4.18 2.26
N GLU A 79 -4.08 -4.14 2.04
CA GLU A 79 -4.90 -5.24 1.57
C GLU A 79 -5.73 -4.80 0.35
N ILE A 80 -5.71 -5.60 -0.71
CA ILE A 80 -6.34 -5.31 -2.01
C ILE A 80 -7.03 -6.55 -2.56
N ASN A 81 -8.02 -6.41 -3.42
CA ASN A 81 -8.51 -7.54 -4.22
C ASN A 81 -7.41 -8.07 -5.16
N CYS A 82 -7.22 -9.40 -5.15
CA CYS A 82 -6.29 -10.09 -6.03
C CYS A 82 -6.79 -10.06 -7.48
N ARG A 83 -5.90 -9.78 -8.43
CA ARG A 83 -6.23 -9.76 -9.87
C ARG A 83 -6.07 -11.10 -10.61
N LEU A 84 -5.58 -12.14 -9.94
CA LEU A 84 -5.38 -13.46 -10.56
C LEU A 84 -6.70 -14.15 -10.97
N VAL A 85 -7.85 -13.64 -10.52
CA VAL A 85 -9.17 -14.20 -10.86
C VAL A 85 -9.57 -13.95 -12.33
N HIS A 86 -8.74 -13.26 -13.12
CA HIS A 86 -9.03 -12.93 -14.53
C HIS A 86 -7.91 -13.26 -15.54
N GLU A 87 -6.94 -14.13 -15.22
CA GLU A 87 -5.96 -14.59 -16.22
C GLU A 87 -6.50 -15.71 -17.12
N GLY A 88 -7.59 -15.39 -17.81
CA GLY A 88 -8.11 -16.12 -18.97
C GLY A 88 -8.32 -15.23 -20.20
N THR A 89 -7.98 -13.94 -20.14
CA THR A 89 -8.12 -13.04 -21.29
C THR A 89 -6.93 -12.09 -21.37
N GLU A 90 -6.20 -12.20 -22.47
CA GLU A 90 -5.08 -11.36 -22.86
C GLU A 90 -5.42 -9.87 -22.69
N ARG A 91 -4.51 -9.09 -22.11
CA ARG A 91 -4.62 -7.62 -22.12
C ARG A 91 -4.26 -7.14 -23.53
N PRO A 92 -5.16 -6.50 -24.30
CA PRO A 92 -4.75 -5.85 -25.52
C PRO A 92 -3.83 -4.66 -25.18
N GLN A 93 -2.77 -4.54 -25.98
CA GLN A 93 -1.76 -3.48 -25.92
C GLN A 93 -2.35 -2.11 -26.26
#